data_AF-A0A3D4WK19-F1
#
_entry.id   AF-A0A3D4WK19-F1
#
_cell.length_a   1.000
_cell.length_b   1.000
_cell.length_c   1.000
_cell.angle_alpha   90.00
_cell.angle_beta   90.00
_cell.angle_gamma   90.00
#
_symmetry.space_group_name_H-M   'P 1'
#
loop_
_entity.id
_entity.type
_entity.pdbx_description
1 polymer ?
#
loop_
_entity_poly.entity_id
_entity_poly.type
_entity_poly.pdbx_seq_one_letter_code
_entity_poly.pdbx_strand_id
1 'polypeptide(L)' 'PRAIAARVAYVPGTGFYADGSGQQHMRLNFSYPTPERIREGVRRLAGVVEQEAAMRAVFNGAL' A
#
# COMPACT_ATOMS: atom_id res chain seq x y z
N PRO A 1 -7.72 -5.09 -4.27
CA PRO A 1 -6.73 -4.06 -3.86
C PRO A 1 -5.45 -4.14 -4.71
N ARG A 2 -5.00 -3.03 -5.31
CA ARG A 2 -3.92 -3.00 -6.33
C ARG A 2 -2.58 -3.55 -5.83
N ALA A 3 -2.26 -3.41 -4.53
CA ALA A 3 -1.06 -4.02 -3.93
C ALA A 3 -1.07 -5.57 -3.94
N ILE A 4 -2.25 -6.20 -3.77
CA ILE A 4 -2.37 -7.67 -3.84
C ILE A 4 -2.12 -8.15 -5.28
N ALA A 5 -2.62 -7.41 -6.28
CA ALA A 5 -2.33 -7.70 -7.69
C ALA A 5 -0.83 -7.57 -8.01
N ALA A 6 -0.15 -6.62 -7.37
CA ALA A 6 1.31 -6.49 -7.40
C ALA A 6 2.05 -7.53 -6.53
N ARG A 7 1.36 -8.56 -6.02
CA ARG A 7 1.93 -9.62 -5.17
C ARG A 7 2.58 -9.10 -3.88
N VAL A 8 1.98 -8.08 -3.26
CA VAL A 8 2.35 -7.57 -1.93
C VAL A 8 1.18 -7.81 -0.97
N ALA A 9 1.38 -8.68 0.02
CA ALA A 9 0.40 -8.91 1.08
C ALA A 9 0.55 -7.85 2.19
N TYR A 10 -0.57 -7.33 2.68
CA TYR A 10 -0.64 -6.36 3.77
C TYR A 10 -1.98 -6.49 4.51
N VAL A 11 -2.10 -5.88 5.70
CA VAL A 11 -3.38 -5.77 6.40
C VAL A 11 -3.89 -4.34 6.30
N PRO A 12 -5.13 -4.11 5.80
CA PRO A 12 -5.75 -2.78 5.77
C PRO A 12 -5.87 -2.17 7.17
N GLY A 13 -5.66 -0.85 7.27
CA GLY A 13 -5.75 -0.11 8.53
C GLY A 13 -7.13 -0.14 9.17
N THR A 14 -8.20 -0.21 8.37
CA THR A 14 -9.60 -0.17 8.84
C THR A 14 -9.95 -1.20 9.89
N GLY A 15 -9.24 -2.34 9.96
CA GLY A 15 -9.44 -3.34 11.01
C GLY A 15 -8.93 -2.91 12.40
N PHE A 16 -8.23 -1.79 12.51
CA PHE A 16 -7.58 -1.32 13.74
C PHE A 16 -8.20 -0.03 14.32
N TYR A 17 -9.19 0.57 13.66
CA TYR A 17 -9.81 1.83 14.08
C TYR A 17 -11.33 1.64 14.21
N ALA A 18 -11.88 1.84 15.42
CA ALA A 18 -13.30 1.62 15.70
C ALA A 18 -14.22 2.75 15.19
N ASP A 19 -13.65 3.90 14.85
CA ASP A 19 -14.35 5.10 14.40
C ASP A 19 -14.54 5.18 12.88
N GLY A 20 -14.18 4.12 12.15
CA GLY A 20 -14.24 4.09 10.68
C GLY A 20 -13.08 4.80 9.98
N SER A 21 -12.10 5.33 10.73
CA SER A 21 -10.86 5.86 10.17
C SER A 21 -9.91 4.74 9.70
N GLY A 22 -8.65 5.08 9.41
CA GLY A 22 -7.64 4.08 9.03
C GLY A 22 -7.60 3.71 7.54
N GLN A 23 -8.39 4.37 6.70
CA GLN A 23 -8.42 4.13 5.24
C GLN A 23 -7.09 4.44 4.54
N GLN A 24 -6.27 5.31 5.15
CA GLN A 24 -4.95 5.69 4.65
C GLN A 24 -3.79 4.95 5.35
N HIS A 25 -4.11 3.98 6.21
CA HIS A 25 -3.12 3.22 6.98
C HIS A 25 -3.02 1.76 6.51
N MET A 26 -1.84 1.17 6.72
CA MET A 26 -1.58 -0.25 6.47
C MET A 26 -0.63 -0.81 7.52
N ARG A 27 -0.78 -2.09 7.86
CA ARG A 27 0.16 -2.81 8.73
C ARG A 27 1.07 -3.71 7.91
N LEU A 28 2.38 -3.58 8.15
CA LEU A 28 3.42 -4.41 7.53
C LEU A 28 4.09 -5.32 8.56
N ASN A 29 4.59 -6.47 8.11
CA ASN A 29 5.39 -7.41 8.89
C ASN A 29 6.79 -7.51 8.29
N PHE A 30 7.83 -7.45 9.14
CA PHE A 30 9.23 -7.60 8.76
C PHE A 30 9.97 -8.67 9.60
N SER A 31 9.27 -9.37 10.49
CA SER A 31 9.87 -10.39 11.36
C SER A 31 9.98 -11.77 10.71
N TYR A 32 9.18 -12.05 9.68
CA TYR A 32 9.15 -13.33 8.97
C TYR A 32 9.89 -13.36 7.61
N PRO A 33 9.76 -12.35 6.72
CA PRO A 33 10.39 -12.40 5.40
C PRO A 33 11.91 -12.16 5.48
N THR A 34 12.66 -12.73 4.53
CA THR A 34 14.08 -12.43 4.38
C THR A 34 14.31 -10.98 3.94
N PRO A 35 15.49 -10.38 4.18
CA PRO A 35 15.83 -9.03 3.72
C PRO A 35 15.61 -8.83 2.21
N GLU A 36 15.88 -9.82 1.38
CA GLU A 36 15.68 -9.79 -0.07
C GLU A 36 14.19 -9.69 -0.42
N ARG A 37 13.35 -10.47 0.27
CA ARG A 37 11.89 -10.43 0.09
C ARG A 37 11.30 -9.11 0.58
N ILE A 38 11.86 -8.54 1.64
CA ILE A 38 11.49 -7.20 2.11
C ILE A 38 11.80 -6.16 1.03
N ARG A 39 13.03 -6.14 0.48
CA ARG A 39 13.43 -5.22 -0.60
C ARG A 39 12.52 -5.32 -1.81
N GLU A 40 12.26 -6.54 -2.28
CA GLU A 40 11.37 -6.76 -3.44
C GLU A 40 9.92 -6.36 -3.14
N GLY A 41 9.41 -6.66 -1.94
CA GLY A 41 8.07 -6.26 -1.51
C GLY A 41 7.92 -4.74 -1.46
N VAL A 42 8.90 -4.03 -0.89
CA VAL A 42 8.93 -2.57 -0.83
C VAL A 42 9.00 -1.96 -2.22
N ARG A 43 9.85 -2.48 -3.11
CA ARG A 43 9.95 -2.01 -4.52
C ARG A 43 8.61 -2.12 -5.25
N ARG A 44 7.91 -3.25 -5.10
CA ARG A 44 6.58 -3.46 -5.71
C ARG A 44 5.52 -2.53 -5.10
N LEU A 45 5.55 -2.35 -3.78
CA LEU A 45 4.61 -1.47 -3.09
C LEU A 45 4.80 -0.01 -3.50
N ALA A 46 6.05 0.45 -3.64
CA ALA A 46 6.37 1.79 -4.11
C ALA A 46 5.76 2.06 -5.50
N GLY A 47 5.92 1.12 -6.44
CA GLY A 47 5.32 1.26 -7.77
C GLY A 47 3.78 1.37 -7.74
N VAL A 48 3.11 0.68 -6.83
CA VAL A 48 1.65 0.83 -6.63
C VAL A 48 1.32 2.23 -6.11
N VAL A 49 2.05 2.72 -5.11
CA VAL A 49 1.84 4.06 -4.53
C VAL A 49 2.06 5.16 -5.56
N GLU A 50 3.12 5.06 -6.36
CA GLU A 50 3.42 6.00 -7.45
C GLU A 50 2.31 6.03 -8.50
N GLN A 51 1.80 4.86 -8.90
CA GLN A 51 0.66 4.77 -9.82
C GLN A 51 -0.61 5.40 -9.23
N GLU A 52 -0.91 5.17 -7.95
CA GLU A 52 -2.02 5.83 -7.26
C GLU A 52 -1.87 7.35 -7.23
N ALA A 53 -0.68 7.83 -6.88
CA ALA A 53 -0.39 9.25 -6.81
C ALA A 53 -0.50 9.91 -8.19
N ALA A 54 0.03 9.29 -9.23
CA ALA A 54 -0.07 9.77 -10.61
C ALA A 54 -1.53 9.83 -11.08
N MET A 55 -2.32 8.78 -10.83
CA MET A 55 -3.76 8.79 -11.14
C MET A 55 -4.46 9.93 -10.41
N ARG A 56 -4.25 10.08 -9.09
CA ARG A 56 -4.84 11.17 -8.30
C ARG A 56 -4.44 12.54 -8.84
N ALA A 57 -3.18 12.73 -9.24
CA ALA A 57 -2.72 14.00 -9.78
C ALA A 57 -3.42 14.34 -11.11
N VAL A 58 -3.62 13.36 -11.99
CA VAL A 58 -4.39 13.56 -13.24
C VAL A 58 -5.83 13.94 -12.95
N PHE A 59 -6.50 13.26 -12.01
CA PHE A 59 -7.90 13.54 -11.70
C PHE A 59 -8.11 14.82 -10.87
N ASN A 60 -7.15 15.20 -10.01
CA ASN A 60 -7.20 16.43 -9.24
C ASN A 60 -6.71 17.67 -10.00
N GLY A 61 -5.92 17.50 -11.07
CA GLY A 61 -5.47 18.59 -11.93
C GLY A 61 -6.41 18.89 -13.11
N ALA A 62 -7.49 18.11 -13.27
CA ALA A 62 -8.52 18.29 -14.29
C ALA A 62 -9.78 19.02 -13.77
N LEU A 63 -9.70 19.62 -12.57
CA LEU A 63 -10.66 20.55 -11.98
C LEU A 63 -9.96 21.89 -11.73
#